data_AF-A0A3L7WQB8-F1
#
_entry.id   AF-A0A3L7WQB8-F1
#
_cell.length_a   1.000
_cell.length_b   1.000
_cell.length_c   1.000
_cell.angle_alpha   90.00
_cell.angle_beta   90.00
_cell.angle_gamma   90.00
#
_symmetry.space_group_name_H-M   'P 1'
#
loop_
_entity.id
_entity.type
_entity.pdbx_description
1 polymer ?
#
loop_
_entity_poly.entity_id
_entity_poly.type
_entity_poly.pdbx_seq_one_letter_code
_entity_poly.pdbx_strand_id
1 'polypeptide(L)'
;MQQPNHNRRFHVSIAGNIGVGKSTLVQILVEEFGWQPYYELVSDHPYLDDYYGDRERWGFHSQIWFLTQRFEQHLEIADTPSSILEDRSMYEDYEIFV
;
A
#
# COMPACT_ATOMS: atom_id res chain seq x y z
N MET A 1 38.42 -0.13 12.49
CA MET A 1 37.10 0.50 12.67
C MET A 1 36.07 -0.47 12.12
N GLN A 2 35.32 -1.13 13.00
CA GLN A 2 34.32 -2.15 12.64
C GLN A 2 33.13 -1.43 12.00
N GLN A 3 32.76 -1.79 10.77
CA GLN A 3 31.54 -1.28 10.13
C GLN A 3 30.32 -1.81 10.91
N PRO A 4 29.24 -1.02 11.10
CA PRO A 4 28.06 -1.51 11.81
C PRO A 4 27.38 -2.61 10.97
N ASN A 5 26.99 -3.71 11.60
CA ASN A 5 26.14 -4.75 11.00
C ASN A 5 24.83 -4.14 10.48
N HIS A 6 24.72 -3.92 9.16
CA HIS A 6 23.52 -3.37 8.51
C HIS A 6 22.61 -4.49 7.97
N ASN A 7 22.07 -5.35 8.83
CA ASN A 7 21.13 -6.39 8.37
C ASN A 7 19.71 -6.25 8.91
N ARG A 8 19.30 -5.03 9.27
CA ARG A 8 17.93 -4.74 9.70
C ARG A 8 17.15 -4.09 8.55
N ARG A 9 16.26 -4.86 7.93
CA ARG A 9 15.24 -4.38 6.98
C ARG A 9 14.12 -3.66 7.76
N PHE A 10 13.66 -2.53 7.24
CA PHE A 10 12.49 -1.82 7.77
C PHE A 10 11.30 -1.98 6.83
N HIS A 11 10.11 -2.17 7.41
CA HIS A 11 8.82 -2.07 6.72
C HIS A 11 8.09 -0.92 7.40
N VAL A 12 7.89 0.17 6.66
CA VAL A 12 7.20 1.36 7.17
C VAL A 12 6.01 1.65 6.28
N SER A 13 4.81 1.71 6.86
CA SER A 13 3.60 2.14 6.17
C SER A 13 3.26 3.57 6.56
N ILE A 14 2.92 4.41 5.58
CA ILE A 14 2.47 5.78 5.78
C ILE A 14 0.95 5.78 5.79
N ALA A 15 0.36 6.25 6.89
CA ALA A 15 -1.08 6.27 7.09
C ALA A 15 -1.65 7.70 7.14
N GLY A 16 -2.90 7.87 6.71
CA GLY A 16 -3.60 9.16 6.76
C GLY A 16 -4.71 9.34 5.73
N ASN A 17 -5.49 10.42 5.89
CA ASN A 17 -6.67 10.70 5.07
C ASN A 17 -6.37 10.78 3.56
N ILE A 18 -7.39 10.53 2.75
CA ILE A 18 -7.33 10.73 1.30
C ILE A 18 -7.02 12.20 1.00
N GLY A 19 -6.07 12.46 0.11
CA GLY A 19 -5.69 13.81 -0.30
C GLY A 19 -4.71 14.55 0.62
N VAL A 20 -4.22 13.94 1.71
CA VAL A 20 -3.26 14.59 2.64
C VAL A 20 -1.82 14.66 2.10
N GLY A 21 -1.52 13.98 0.99
CA GLY A 21 -0.18 13.97 0.37
C GLY A 21 0.73 12.80 0.78
N LYS A 22 0.17 11.65 1.16
CA LYS A 22 0.93 10.44 1.54
C LYS A 22 1.90 9.99 0.46
N SER A 23 1.45 9.87 -0.79
CA SER A 23 2.27 9.44 -1.91
C SER A 23 3.46 10.38 -2.15
N THR A 24 3.25 11.69 -1.96
CA THR A 24 4.32 12.69 -2.02
C THR A 24 5.34 12.51 -0.89
N LEU A 25 4.88 12.23 0.34
CA LEU A 25 5.77 11.94 1.45
C LEU A 25 6.57 10.66 1.21
N VAL A 26 5.93 9.59 0.71
CA VAL A 26 6.61 8.33 0.33
C VAL A 26 7.71 8.60 -0.69
N GLN A 27 7.41 9.38 -1.74
CA GLN A 27 8.42 9.73 -2.75
C GLN A 27 9.62 10.45 -2.14
N ILE A 28 9.40 11.48 -1.31
CA ILE A 28 10.49 12.22 -0.65
C ILE A 28 11.35 11.27 0.21
N LEU A 29 10.72 10.40 0.99
CA LEU A 29 11.44 9.48 1.88
C LEU A 29 12.22 8.41 1.08
N VAL A 30 11.68 7.95 -0.05
CA VAL A 30 12.36 7.01 -0.96
C VAL A 30 13.60 7.65 -1.58
N GLU A 31 13.51 8.91 -2.01
CA GLU A 31 14.65 9.66 -2.57
C GLU A 31 15.76 9.86 -1.52
N GLU A 32 15.41 10.11 -0.26
CA GLU A 32 16.37 10.31 0.83
C GLU A 32 17.00 8.99 1.34
N PHE A 33 16.22 7.92 1.46
CA PHE A 33 16.66 6.67 2.09
C PHE A 33 17.03 5.55 1.11
N GLY A 34 16.66 5.67 -0.18
CA GLY A 34 16.84 4.62 -1.18
C GLY A 34 16.04 3.35 -0.90
N TRP A 35 14.89 3.46 -0.23
CA TRP A 35 14.00 2.33 0.09
C TRP A 35 13.04 2.03 -1.06
N GLN A 36 12.52 0.81 -1.13
CA GLN A 36 11.58 0.43 -2.19
C GLN A 36 10.16 0.96 -1.87
N PRO A 37 9.55 1.79 -2.74
CA PRO A 37 8.17 2.22 -2.58
C PRO A 37 7.17 1.14 -3.01
N TYR A 38 6.04 1.10 -2.30
CA TYR A 38 4.83 0.37 -2.66
C TYR A 38 3.66 1.33 -2.60
N TYR A 39 3.08 1.69 -3.75
CA TYR A 39 1.99 2.66 -3.82
C TYR A 39 0.61 1.98 -3.77
N GLU A 40 -0.43 2.78 -3.48
CA GLU A 40 -1.81 2.34 -3.58
C GLU A 40 -2.15 1.94 -5.03
N LEU A 41 -2.77 0.77 -5.19
CA LEU A 41 -3.24 0.26 -6.49
C LEU A 41 -4.57 0.93 -6.85
N VAL A 42 -4.49 2.05 -7.59
CA VAL A 42 -5.66 2.83 -8.01
C VAL A 42 -6.08 2.53 -9.45
N SER A 43 -5.16 2.06 -10.29
CA SER A 43 -5.42 1.84 -11.72
C SER A 43 -5.92 0.42 -11.98
N ASP A 44 -7.06 0.31 -12.66
CA ASP A 44 -7.69 -0.92 -13.19
C ASP A 44 -8.62 -1.71 -12.24
N HIS A 45 -9.34 -1.06 -11.32
CA HIS A 45 -10.42 -1.72 -10.57
C HIS A 45 -11.62 -2.04 -11.49
N PRO A 46 -11.85 -3.32 -11.85
CA PRO A 46 -12.80 -3.70 -12.92
C PRO A 46 -14.27 -3.50 -12.51
N TYR A 47 -14.55 -3.41 -11.22
CA TYR A 47 -15.91 -3.25 -10.69
C TYR A 47 -16.22 -1.82 -10.25
N LEU A 48 -15.40 -0.82 -10.62
CA LEU A 48 -15.50 0.51 -10.00
C LEU A 48 -16.75 1.24 -10.49
N ASP A 49 -16.94 1.25 -11.81
CA ASP A 49 -18.12 1.83 -12.44
C ASP A 49 -19.40 1.12 -11.99
N ASP A 50 -19.36 -0.22 -11.94
CA ASP A 50 -20.44 -1.07 -11.45
C ASP A 50 -20.79 -0.79 -9.98
N TYR A 51 -19.79 -0.62 -9.13
CA TYR A 51 -19.96 -0.25 -7.72
C TYR A 51 -20.63 1.12 -7.56
N TYR A 52 -20.23 2.12 -8.35
CA TYR A 52 -20.90 3.42 -8.32
C TYR A 52 -22.32 3.37 -8.89
N GLY A 53 -22.63 2.42 -9.77
CA GLY A 53 -23.97 2.19 -10.30
C GLY A 53 -24.91 1.44 -9.34
N ASP A 54 -24.41 0.41 -8.64
CA ASP A 54 -25.18 -0.40 -7.70
C ASP A 54 -24.28 -1.00 -6.61
N ARG A 55 -24.16 -0.26 -5.49
CA ARG A 55 -23.30 -0.63 -4.36
C ARG A 55 -23.74 -1.91 -3.66
N GLU A 56 -25.03 -2.20 -3.60
CA GLU A 56 -25.55 -3.38 -2.87
C GLU A 56 -25.16 -4.65 -3.62
N ARG A 57 -25.24 -4.63 -4.95
CA ARG A 57 -24.85 -5.75 -5.81
C ARG A 57 -23.34 -5.93 -5.94
N TRP A 58 -22.60 -4.83 -6.06
CA TRP A 58 -21.18 -4.86 -6.45
C TRP A 58 -20.20 -4.61 -5.30
N GLY A 59 -20.69 -4.25 -4.11
CA GLY A 59 -19.86 -4.02 -2.93
C GLY A 59 -18.97 -5.22 -2.59
N PHE A 60 -19.52 -6.43 -2.58
CA PHE A 60 -18.75 -7.65 -2.30
C PHE A 60 -17.62 -7.88 -3.33
N HIS A 61 -17.91 -7.74 -4.62
CA HIS A 61 -16.93 -7.95 -5.69
C HIS A 61 -15.78 -6.95 -5.62
N SER A 62 -16.10 -5.67 -5.37
CA SER A 62 -15.11 -4.61 -5.16
C SER A 62 -14.21 -4.90 -3.97
N GLN A 63 -14.79 -5.29 -2.83
CA GLN A 63 -14.01 -5.62 -1.63
C GLN A 63 -13.10 -6.84 -1.80
N ILE A 64 -13.56 -7.90 -2.50
CA ILE A 64 -12.71 -9.07 -2.80
C ILE A 64 -11.57 -8.72 -3.76
N TRP A 65 -11.81 -7.83 -4.72
CA TRP A 65 -10.75 -7.34 -5.60
C TRP A 65 -9.68 -6.59 -4.80
N PHE A 66 -10.06 -5.63 -3.95
CA PHE A 66 -9.11 -4.90 -3.10
C PHE A 66 -8.30 -5.85 -2.20
N LEU A 67 -8.96 -6.83 -1.58
CA LEU A 67 -8.29 -7.83 -0.74
C LEU A 67 -7.23 -8.62 -1.53
N THR A 68 -7.56 -9.03 -2.76
CA THR A 68 -6.64 -9.79 -3.62
C THR A 68 -5.42 -8.96 -4.00
N GLN A 69 -5.64 -7.71 -4.40
CA GLN A 69 -4.56 -6.77 -4.73
C GLN A 69 -3.63 -6.51 -3.54
N ARG A 70 -4.19 -6.34 -2.33
CA ARG A 70 -3.40 -6.19 -1.10
C ARG A 70 -2.60 -7.44 -0.76
N PHE A 71 -3.18 -8.62 -0.97
CA PHE A 71 -2.49 -9.86 -0.72
C PHE A 71 -1.29 -10.05 -1.66
N GLU A 72 -1.47 -9.78 -2.96
CA GLU A 72 -0.38 -9.83 -3.96
C GLU A 72 0.76 -8.87 -3.60
N GLN A 73 0.42 -7.61 -3.27
CA GLN A 73 1.39 -6.61 -2.84
C GLN A 73 2.14 -7.04 -1.55
N HIS A 74 1.43 -7.65 -0.60
CA HIS A 74 2.05 -8.14 0.64
C HIS A 74 3.06 -9.26 0.39
N LEU A 75 2.77 -10.17 -0.55
CA LEU A 75 3.72 -11.20 -0.97
C LEU A 75 4.97 -10.58 -1.62
N GLU A 76 4.80 -9.59 -2.49
CA GLU A 76 5.93 -8.87 -3.10
C GLU A 76 6.82 -8.16 -2.07
N ILE A 77 6.19 -7.50 -1.09
CA ILE A 77 6.89 -6.87 0.04
C ILE A 77 7.69 -7.92 0.84
N ALA A 78 7.10 -9.09 1.11
CA ALA A 78 7.76 -10.15 1.86
C ALA A 78 9.07 -10.59 1.19
N ASP A 79 9.06 -10.72 -0.14
CA ASP A 79 10.20 -11.14 -0.96
C ASP A 79 11.21 -10.02 -1.25
N THR A 80 10.90 -8.76 -0.91
CA THR A 80 11.79 -7.62 -1.14
C THR A 80 12.99 -7.62 -0.18
N PRO A 81 14.24 -7.66 -0.69
CA PRO A 81 15.42 -7.76 0.16
C PRO A 81 15.83 -6.43 0.84
N SER A 82 15.31 -5.31 0.37
CA SER A 82 15.59 -3.96 0.88
C SER A 82 14.50 -3.47 1.85
N SER A 83 14.78 -2.39 2.58
CA SER A 83 13.74 -1.70 3.35
C SER A 83 12.69 -1.10 2.41
N ILE A 84 11.45 -1.04 2.89
CA ILE A 84 10.29 -0.65 2.07
C ILE A 84 9.49 0.48 2.74
N LEU A 85 8.86 1.29 1.90
CA LEU A 85 7.86 2.29 2.25
C LEU A 85 6.55 1.97 1.54
N GLU A 86 5.49 1.77 2.31
CA GLU A 86 4.16 1.42 1.81
C GLU A 86 3.21 2.61 1.95
N ASP A 87 2.61 3.04 0.85
CA ASP A 87 1.51 4.00 0.81
C ASP A 87 0.19 3.26 1.03
N ARG A 88 -0.37 3.41 2.24
CA ARG A 88 -1.57 2.71 2.75
C ARG A 88 -1.41 1.18 2.86
N SER A 89 -1.54 0.68 4.08
CA SER A 89 -1.50 -0.76 4.38
C SER A 89 -2.90 -1.39 4.46
N MET A 90 -2.96 -2.73 4.45
CA MET A 90 -4.20 -3.48 4.66
C MET A 90 -4.90 -3.13 5.99
N TYR A 91 -4.14 -2.76 7.04
CA TYR A 91 -4.70 -2.32 8.32
C TYR A 91 -5.41 -0.97 8.21
N GLU A 92 -4.92 -0.07 7.35
CA GLU A 92 -5.60 1.20 7.10
C GLU A 92 -6.96 0.97 6.43
N ASP A 93 -7.05 0.05 5.47
CA ASP A 93 -8.32 -0.27 4.80
C ASP A 93 -9.36 -0.80 5.80
N TYR A 94 -8.96 -1.67 6.75
CA TYR A 94 -9.86 -2.21 7.78
C TYR A 94 -10.23 -1.22 8.88
N GLU A 95 -9.29 -0.41 9.37
CA GLU A 95 -9.54 0.47 10.52
C GLU A 95 -10.11 1.84 10.13
N ILE A 96 -9.88 2.30 8.88
CA ILE A 96 -10.23 3.66 8.44
C ILE A 96 -11.31 3.68 7.36
N PHE A 97 -11.42 2.66 6.50
CA PHE A 97 -12.25 2.69 5.29
C PHE A 97 -13.30 1.56 5.21
N VAL A 98 -13.96 1.28 6.35
CA VAL A 98 -15.10 0.33 6.47
C VAL A 98 -16.36 0.84 5.78
#